data_AF-A0A959LU28-F1
#
_entry.id   AF-A0A959LU28-F1
#
_cell.length_a   1.000
_cell.length_b   1.000
_cell.length_c   1.000
_cell.angle_alpha   90.00
_cell.angle_beta   90.00
_cell.angle_gamma   90.00
#
_symmetry.space_group_name_H-M   'P 1'
#
loop_
_entity.id
_entity.type
_entity.pdbx_description
1 polymer ?
#
loop_
_entity_poly.entity_id
_entity_poly.type
_entity_poly.pdbx_seq_one_letter_code
_entity_poly.pdbx_strand_id
1 'polypeptide(L)' 'MINDIINYGIRILIILLGLLFVSGILMPEDSDPTMMRVFGVVFVLFGFYRLALYRANKKRYNSIKDEN' A
#
# COMPACT_ATOMS: atom_id res chain seq x y z
N MET A 1 0.85 -18.40 -8.02
CA MET A 1 1.78 -18.74 -6.90
C MET A 1 2.88 -17.69 -6.74
N ILE A 2 3.92 -17.62 -7.59
CA ILE A 2 5.00 -16.60 -7.45
C ILE A 2 4.46 -15.16 -7.62
N ASN A 3 3.61 -14.92 -8.62
CA ASN A 3 2.98 -13.60 -8.84
C ASN A 3 2.13 -13.12 -7.65
N ASP A 4 1.50 -14.04 -6.90
CA ASP A 4 0.69 -13.67 -5.74
C ASP A 4 1.56 -13.27 -4.57
N ILE A 5 2.65 -14.00 -4.34
CA ILE A 5 3.64 -13.72 -3.29
C ILE A 5 4.32 -12.37 -3.53
N ILE A 6 4.79 -12.10 -4.75
CA ILE A 6 5.43 -10.83 -5.12
C ILE A 6 4.43 -9.67 -4.96
N ASN A 7 3.18 -9.84 -5.40
CA ASN A 7 2.16 -8.80 -5.24
C ASN A 7 1.83 -8.53 -3.77
N TYR A 8 1.85 -9.56 -2.91
CA TYR A 8 1.63 -9.39 -1.48
C TYR A 8 2.82 -8.70 -0.80
N GLY A 9 4.04 -9.11 -1.16
CA GLY A 9 5.28 -8.51 -0.66
C GLY A 9 5.43 -7.04 -1.02
N ILE A 10 5.21 -6.68 -2.29
CA ILE A 10 5.25 -5.29 -2.75
C ILE A 10 4.18 -4.44 -2.04
N ARG A 11 2.99 -5.00 -1.78
CA ARG A 11 1.95 -4.26 -1.02
C ARG A 11 2.34 -3.98 0.41
N ILE A 12 2.91 -4.97 1.11
CA ILE A 12 3.37 -4.80 2.49
C ILE A 12 4.52 -3.77 2.54
N LEU A 13 5.45 -3.82 1.58
CA LEU A 13 6.53 -2.85 1.47
C LEU A 13 6.03 -1.42 1.28
N ILE A 14 4.99 -1.20 0.46
CA ILE A 14 4.40 0.14 0.26
C ILE A 14 3.77 0.67 1.56
N ILE A 15 3.09 -0.18 2.32
CA ILE A 15 2.49 0.21 3.61
C ILE A 15 3.58 0.55 4.64
N LEU A 16 4.64 -0.26 4.70
CA LEU A 16 5.78 -0.02 5.59
C LEU A 16 6.53 1.27 5.23
N LEU A 17 6.73 1.54 3.93
CA LEU A 17 7.30 2.80 3.45
C LEU A 17 6.44 4.00 3.86
N GLY A 18 5.11 3.92 3.67
CA GLY A 18 4.19 4.97 4.11
C GLY A 18 4.28 5.25 5.61
N LEU A 19 4.37 4.21 6.44
CA LEU A 19 4.56 4.35 7.89
C LEU A 19 5.90 5.01 8.26
N LEU A 20 6.98 4.65 7.56
CA LEU A 20 8.31 5.25 7.77
C LEU A 20 8.35 6.74 7.40
N PHE A 21 7.61 7.14 6.36
CA PHE A 21 7.44 8.55 6.01
C PHE A 21 6.63 9.31 7.06
N VAL A 22 5.54 8.72 7.58
CA VAL A 22 4.71 9.34 8.63
C VAL A 22 5.48 9.48 9.95
N SER A 23 6.35 8.52 10.28
CA SER A 23 7.14 8.57 11.50
C SER A 23 8.29 9.59 11.46
N GLY A 24 8.58 10.18 10.29
CA GLY A 24 9.66 11.13 10.11
C GLY A 24 11.06 10.51 10.14
N ILE A 25 11.19 9.18 10.13
CA ILE A 25 12.49 8.48 10.13
C ILE A 25 13.21 8.71 8.80
N LEU A 26 12.47 8.83 7.71
CA LEU A 26 12.96 9.14 6.36
C LEU A 26 12.73 10.60 5.96
N MET A 27 12.79 11.55 6.89
CA MET A 27 12.75 12.98 6.56
C MET A 27 14.13 13.49 6.11
N PRO A 28 14.27 13.98 4.87
CA PRO A 28 15.42 14.80 4.49
C PRO A 28 15.43 16.10 5.31
N GLU A 29 16.60 16.51 5.82
CA GLU A 29 16.77 17.72 6.63
C GLU A 29 16.28 19.01 5.95
N ASP A 30 16.32 19.07 4.62
CA ASP A 30 15.93 20.25 3.83
C ASP A 30 14.44 20.30 3.42
N SER A 31 13.62 19.37 3.89
CA SER A 31 12.23 19.25 3.45
C SER A 31 11.22 19.87 4.44
N ASP A 32 10.20 20.58 3.91
CA ASP A 32 9.13 21.16 4.73
C ASP A 32 8.40 20.04 5.50
N PRO A 33 8.43 20.07 6.84
CA PRO A 33 7.89 19.00 7.66
C PRO A 33 6.38 18.81 7.49
N THR A 34 5.66 19.86 7.11
CA THR A 34 4.23 19.83 6.86
C THR A 34 3.94 19.06 5.57
N MET A 35 4.65 19.38 4.49
CA MET A 35 4.51 18.71 3.20
C MET A 35 4.85 17.23 3.30
N MET A 36 5.93 16.88 3.99
CA MET A 36 6.33 15.49 4.17
C MET A 36 5.28 14.68 4.93
N ARG A 37 4.69 15.27 5.98
CA ARG A 37 3.64 14.62 6.79
C ARG A 37 2.36 14.39 5.97
N VAL A 38 1.95 15.36 5.15
CA VAL A 38 0.81 15.22 4.22
C VAL A 38 1.10 14.12 3.20
N PHE A 39 2.29 14.11 2.59
CA PHE A 39 2.70 13.06 1.68
C PHE A 39 2.68 11.68 2.32
N GLY A 40 3.19 11.54 3.55
CA GLY A 40 3.14 10.31 4.32
C GLY A 40 1.70 9.82 4.53
N VAL A 41 0.79 10.71 4.94
CA VAL A 41 -0.63 10.36 5.12
C VAL A 41 -1.28 9.92 3.81
N VAL A 42 -1.03 10.64 2.72
CA VAL A 42 -1.53 10.26 1.38
C VAL A 42 -0.97 8.90 0.97
N PHE A 43 0.31 8.63 1.20
CA PHE A 43 0.94 7.34 0.92
C PHE A 43 0.32 6.20 1.71
N VAL A 44 0.05 6.41 3.01
CA VAL A 44 -0.61 5.41 3.86
C VAL A 44 -2.03 5.13 3.35
N LEU A 45 -2.82 6.17 3.07
CA LEU A 45 -4.17 6.02 2.50
C LEU A 45 -4.14 5.28 1.15
N PHE A 46 -3.17 5.61 0.30
CA PHE A 46 -3.00 4.96 -1.00
C PHE A 46 -2.59 3.48 -0.86
N GLY A 47 -1.72 3.16 0.11
CA GLY A 47 -1.36 1.79 0.48
C GLY A 47 -2.58 0.99 0.94
N PHE A 48 -3.41 1.57 1.80
CA PHE A 48 -4.67 0.96 2.26
C PHE A 48 -5.66 0.73 1.12
N TYR A 49 -5.86 1.72 0.24
CA TYR A 49 -6.71 1.58 -0.95
C TYR A 49 -6.26 0.41 -1.83
N ARG A 50 -4.96 0.28 -2.10
CA ARG A 50 -4.42 -0.84 -2.88
C ARG A 50 -4.65 -2.20 -2.22
N LEU A 51 -4.61 -2.26 -0.88
CA LEU A 51 -4.89 -3.47 -0.12
C LEU A 51 -6.38 -3.85 -0.23
N ALA A 52 -7.28 -2.87 -0.07
CA ALA A 52 -8.72 -3.06 -0.19
C ALA A 52 -9.12 -3.51 -1.59
N LEU A 53 -8.57 -2.88 -2.64
CA LEU A 53 -8.82 -3.23 -4.04
C LEU A 53 -8.39 -4.67 -4.35
N TYR A 54 -7.30 -5.15 -3.75
CA TYR A 54 -6.89 -6.54 -3.92
C TYR A 54 -7.87 -7.53 -3.30
N ARG A 55 -8.35 -7.25 -2.09
CA ARG A 55 -9.39 -8.07 -1.46
C ARG A 55 -10.64 -8.10 -2.32
N ALA A 56 -11.04 -6.95 -2.88
CA ALA A 56 -12.18 -6.86 -3.79
C ALA A 56 -11.97 -7.67 -5.08
N ASN A 57 -10.81 -7.57 -5.72
CA ASN A 57 -10.50 -8.34 -6.93
C ASN A 57 -10.38 -9.84 -6.67
N LYS A 58 -9.80 -10.25 -5.52
CA LYS A 58 -9.73 -11.66 -5.13
C LYS A 58 -11.13 -12.25 -4.92
N LYS A 59 -12.06 -11.47 -4.34
CA LYS A 59 -13.46 -11.88 -4.18
C LYS A 59 -14.17 -12.06 -5.54
N ARG A 60 -13.93 -11.15 -6.50
CA ARG A 60 -14.49 -11.27 -7.86
C ARG A 60 -13.92 -12.46 -8.62
N TYR A 61 -12.63 -12.75 -8.46
CA TYR A 61 -11.97 -13.83 -9.20
C TYR A 61 -12.46 -15.22 -8.75
N ASN A 62 -12.77 -15.40 -7.46
CA ASN A 62 -13.34 -16.66 -6.98
C ASN A 62 -14.78 -16.87 -7.47
N SER A 63 -15.59 -15.79 -7.52
CA SER A 63 -16.99 -15.89 -7.96
C SER A 63 -17.15 -16.32 -9.43
N ILE A 64 -16.15 -16.07 -10.28
CA ILE A 64 -16.15 -16.46 -11.70
C ILE A 64 -15.71 -17.92 -11.88
N LYS A 65 -14.94 -18.45 -10.91
CA LYS A 65 -14.40 -19.82 -10.98
C LYS A 65 -15.40 -20.88 -10.50
N ASP A 66 -16.42 -20.49 -9.74
CA ASP A 66 -17.50 -21.37 -9.30
C ASP A 66 -18.66 -21.48 -10.34
N GLU A 67 -18.60 -20.70 -11.44
CA GLU A 67 -19.59 -20.73 -12.53
C GLU A 67 -19.15 -21.49 -13.80
N ASN A 68 -17.93 -22.04 -13.83
CA ASN A 68 -17.43 -22.93 -14.91
C ASN A 68 -16.95 -24.27 -14.34
#